data_AF-A0A450UP84-F1
#
_entry.id   AF-A0A450UP84-F1
#
_cell.length_a   1.000
_cell.length_b   1.000
_cell.length_c   1.000
_cell.angle_alpha   90.00
_cell.angle_beta   90.00
_cell.angle_gamma   90.00
#
_symmetry.space_group_name_H-M   'P 1'
#
loop_
_entity.id
_entity.type
_entity.pdbx_description
1 polymer ?
#
loop_
_entity_poly.entity_id
_entity_poly.type
_entity_poly.pdbx_seq_one_letter_code
_entity_poly.pdbx_strand_id
1 'polypeptide(L)'
;MKTYEFTVILSDPDMDASTVHAIYGKCADSSIGGSHDTVYVAFDRESTSLHVAQHSAIDDLRHLGITPLRVEMDIPELAMAS
;
A
#
# COMPACT_ATOMS: atom_id res chain seq x y z
N MET A 1 17.74 0.63 9.41
CA MET A 1 16.82 0.48 8.26
C MET A 1 16.22 1.84 7.95
N LYS A 2 15.50 1.99 6.84
CA LYS A 2 14.83 3.24 6.47
C LYS A 2 13.33 2.95 6.28
N THR A 3 12.49 3.89 6.66
CA THR A 3 11.06 3.87 6.33
C THR A 3 10.85 4.29 4.89
N TYR A 4 10.08 3.51 4.15
CA TYR A 4 9.70 3.78 2.77
C TYR A 4 8.20 3.98 2.69
N GLU A 5 7.80 5.14 2.19
CA GLU A 5 6.41 5.51 1.97
C GLU A 5 6.01 5.13 0.54
N PHE A 6 4.93 4.38 0.38
CA PHE A 6 4.36 4.01 -0.92
C PHE A 6 2.91 3.56 -0.78
N THR A 7 2.18 3.60 -1.90
CA THR A 7 0.77 3.23 -1.95
C THR A 7 0.56 2.06 -2.91
N VAL A 8 -0.19 1.06 -2.47
CA VAL A 8 -0.58 -0.08 -3.31
C VAL A 8 -2.04 0.10 -3.72
N ILE A 9 -2.29 0.17 -5.02
CA ILE A 9 -3.64 0.21 -5.59
C ILE A 9 -4.19 -1.22 -5.71
N LEU A 10 -5.43 -1.45 -5.29
CA LEU A 10 -6.08 -2.76 -5.29
C LEU A 10 -7.03 -2.92 -6.48
N SER A 11 -7.23 -4.16 -6.93
CA SER A 11 -8.15 -4.49 -8.03
C SER A 11 -9.62 -4.41 -7.65
N ASP A 12 -9.93 -4.54 -6.36
CA ASP A 12 -11.29 -4.72 -5.86
C ASP A 12 -11.75 -3.45 -5.13
N PRO A 13 -12.74 -2.72 -5.67
CA PRO A 13 -13.29 -1.53 -5.03
C PRO A 13 -14.18 -1.86 -3.83
N ASP A 14 -14.72 -3.08 -3.75
CA ASP A 14 -15.73 -3.48 -2.77
C ASP A 14 -15.10 -4.28 -1.62
N MET A 15 -14.11 -3.68 -0.96
CA MET A 15 -13.46 -4.31 0.18
C MET A 15 -14.37 -4.29 1.42
N ASP A 16 -14.70 -5.48 1.93
CA ASP A 16 -15.50 -5.60 3.14
C ASP A 16 -14.69 -5.31 4.43
N ALA A 17 -15.42 -5.09 5.53
CA ALA A 17 -14.82 -4.79 6.83
C ALA A 17 -13.92 -5.92 7.37
N SER A 18 -14.18 -7.17 6.97
CA SER A 18 -13.40 -8.32 7.42
C SER A 18 -12.00 -8.32 6.78
N THR A 19 -11.94 -7.96 5.50
CA THR A 19 -10.70 -7.83 4.72
C THR A 19 -9.88 -6.64 5.23
N VAL A 20 -10.53 -5.51 5.49
CA VAL A 20 -9.90 -4.34 6.13
C VAL A 20 -9.25 -4.73 7.47
N HIS A 21 -9.97 -5.47 8.32
CA HIS A 21 -9.42 -5.91 9.61
C HIS A 21 -8.26 -6.89 9.44
N ALA A 22 -8.33 -7.79 8.46
CA ALA A 22 -7.25 -8.72 8.15
C ALA A 22 -5.97 -8.00 7.70
N ILE A 23 -6.09 -6.95 6.88
CA ILE A 23 -4.96 -6.11 6.48
C ILE A 23 -4.37 -5.42 7.70
N TYR A 24 -5.16 -4.77 8.55
CA TYR A 24 -4.63 -4.13 9.76
C TYR A 24 -3.97 -5.11 10.72
N GLY A 25 -4.47 -6.35 10.80
CA GLY A 25 -3.85 -7.40 11.61
C GLY A 25 -2.51 -7.90 11.05
N LYS A 26 -2.33 -7.87 9.74
CA LYS A 26 -1.13 -8.36 9.05
C LYS A 26 -0.08 -7.27 8.82
N CYS A 27 -0.53 -6.06 8.52
CA CYS A 27 0.25 -4.90 8.12
C CYS A 27 -0.03 -3.74 9.07
N ALA A 28 0.62 -3.74 10.24
CA ALA A 28 0.47 -2.69 11.24
C ALA A 28 1.02 -1.32 10.78
N ASP A 29 1.85 -1.33 9.73
CA ASP A 29 2.46 -0.17 9.09
C ASP A 29 1.62 0.38 7.93
N SER A 30 0.33 0.02 7.86
CA SER A 30 -0.54 0.36 6.74
C SER A 30 -1.76 1.20 7.13
N SER A 31 -2.24 1.98 6.16
CA SER A 31 -3.49 2.73 6.22
C SER A 31 -4.30 2.47 4.95
N ILE A 32 -5.58 2.15 5.10
CA ILE A 32 -6.48 1.87 3.97
C ILE A 32 -7.29 3.12 3.67
N GLY A 33 -7.41 3.46 2.39
CA GLY A 33 -8.24 4.55 1.91
C GLY A 33 -8.98 4.16 0.63
N GLY A 34 -9.99 4.95 0.29
CA GLY A 34 -10.78 4.77 -0.92
C GLY A 34 -11.15 6.10 -1.55
N SER A 35 -11.06 6.19 -2.88
CA SER A 35 -11.44 7.37 -3.66
C SER A 35 -11.89 6.94 -5.06
N HIS A 36 -13.00 7.48 -5.55
CA HIS A 36 -13.52 7.25 -6.91
C HIS A 36 -13.39 5.80 -7.40
N ASP A 37 -14.06 4.87 -6.73
CA ASP A 37 -14.06 3.43 -7.04
C ASP A 37 -12.67 2.77 -7.05
N THR A 38 -11.71 3.37 -6.35
CA THR A 38 -10.37 2.81 -6.15
C THR A 38 -10.10 2.67 -4.67
N VAL A 39 -9.73 1.47 -4.26
CA VAL A 39 -9.27 1.21 -2.90
C VAL A 39 -7.75 1.02 -2.92
N TYR A 40 -7.09 1.60 -1.92
CA TYR A 40 -5.65 1.59 -1.83
C TYR A 40 -5.18 1.35 -0.39
N VAL A 41 -3.95 0.87 -0.28
CA VAL A 41 -3.26 0.66 1.00
C VAL A 41 -1.96 1.47 0.96
N ALA A 42 -1.89 2.51 1.77
CA ALA A 42 -0.67 3.27 2.01
C ALA A 42 0.18 2.55 3.06
N PHE A 43 1.51 2.54 2.86
CA PHE A 43 2.47 1.88 3.74
C PHE A 43 3.57 2.84 4.18
N ASP A 44 3.94 2.76 5.46
CA ASP A 44 5.11 3.39 6.06
C ASP A 44 6.10 2.30 6.50
N ARG A 45 6.68 1.57 5.53
CA ARG A 45 7.36 0.30 5.80
C ARG A 45 8.85 0.44 6.07
N GLU A 46 9.29 -0.02 7.24
CA GLU A 46 10.72 -0.11 7.57
C GLU A 46 11.38 -1.27 6.83
N SER A 47 12.44 -0.98 6.06
CA SER A 47 13.18 -2.01 5.31
C SER A 47 14.63 -1.63 5.00
N THR A 48 15.37 -2.56 4.40
CA THR A 48 16.74 -2.36 3.92
C THR A 48 16.80 -1.69 2.55
N SER A 49 15.75 -1.83 1.74
CA SER A 49 15.59 -1.13 0.46
C SER A 49 14.12 -0.97 0.08
N LEU A 50 13.81 0.00 -0.78
CA LEU A 50 12.46 0.24 -1.29
C LEU A 50 11.88 -1.00 -1.97
N HIS A 51 12.67 -1.67 -2.80
CA HIS A 51 12.27 -2.88 -3.51
C HIS A 51 11.86 -4.00 -2.53
N VAL A 52 12.63 -4.18 -1.44
CA VAL A 52 12.29 -5.17 -0.40
C VAL A 52 11.03 -4.76 0.35
N ALA A 53 10.85 -3.47 0.65
CA ALA A 53 9.63 -2.96 1.28
C ALA A 53 8.39 -3.25 0.41
N GLN A 54 8.43 -2.86 -0.87
CA GLN A 54 7.34 -3.06 -1.82
C GLN A 54 7.00 -4.55 -2.01
N HIS A 55 8.00 -5.40 -2.23
CA HIS A 55 7.77 -6.84 -2.38
C HIS A 55 7.17 -7.47 -1.12
N SER A 56 7.66 -7.11 0.06
CA SER A 56 7.08 -7.64 1.30
C SER A 56 5.61 -7.22 1.47
N ALA A 57 5.26 -5.98 1.10
CA ALA A 57 3.88 -5.49 1.20
C ALA A 57 2.95 -6.19 0.20
N ILE A 58 3.42 -6.37 -1.03
CA ILE A 58 2.70 -7.13 -2.06
C ILE A 58 2.48 -8.58 -1.60
N ASP A 59 3.51 -9.22 -1.03
CA ASP A 59 3.40 -10.59 -0.55
C ASP A 59 2.43 -10.68 0.62
N ASP A 60 2.48 -9.76 1.58
CA ASP A 60 1.53 -9.73 2.70
C ASP A 60 0.07 -9.62 2.22
N LEU A 61 -0.21 -8.74 1.25
CA LEU A 61 -1.54 -8.59 0.65
C LEU A 61 -1.98 -9.86 -0.08
N ARG A 62 -1.08 -10.50 -0.85
CA ARG A 62 -1.37 -11.76 -1.54
C ARG A 62 -1.67 -12.91 -0.58
N HIS A 63 -1.00 -12.97 0.58
CA HIS A 63 -1.31 -13.96 1.61
C HIS A 63 -2.72 -13.82 2.17
N LEU A 64 -3.31 -12.62 2.09
CA LEU A 64 -4.70 -12.35 2.45
C LEU A 64 -5.69 -12.59 1.29
N GLY A 65 -5.22 -13.08 0.15
CA GLY A 65 -6.05 -13.28 -1.06
C GLY A 65 -6.34 -11.98 -1.83
N ILE A 66 -5.69 -10.87 -1.47
CA ILE A 66 -5.88 -9.59 -2.13
C ILE A 66 -4.97 -9.52 -3.35
N THR A 67 -5.47 -8.94 -4.45
CA THR A 67 -4.70 -8.75 -5.69
C THR A 67 -4.25 -7.30 -5.82
N PRO A 68 -2.95 -6.99 -5.63
CA PRO A 68 -2.38 -5.68 -5.96
C PRO A 68 -2.40 -5.43 -7.47
N LEU A 69 -2.82 -4.25 -7.90
CA LEU A 69 -2.73 -3.80 -9.30
C LEU A 69 -1.38 -3.17 -9.62
N ARG A 70 -1.00 -2.16 -8.83
CA ARG A 70 0.23 -1.40 -9.03
C ARG A 70 0.68 -0.74 -7.73
N VAL A 71 1.95 -0.40 -7.68
CA VAL A 71 2.52 0.44 -6.62
C VAL A 71 2.70 1.84 -7.17
N GLU A 72 2.18 2.82 -6.44
CA GLU A 72 2.41 4.23 -6.66
C GLU A 72 3.33 4.77 -5.57
N MET A 73 4.16 5.71 -5.95
CA MET A 73 4.91 6.53 -5.01
C MET A 73 4.42 7.95 -5.20
N ASP A 74 4.15 8.65 -4.10
CA ASP A 74 4.15 10.10 -4.15
C ASP A 74 5.55 10.52 -4.59
N ILE A 75 5.69 10.86 -5.87
CA ILE A 75 6.79 11.71 -6.29
C ILE A 75 6.41 13.03 -5.65
N PRO A 76 7.18 13.56 -4.67
CA PRO A 76 6.95 14.92 -4.23
C PRO A 76 6.94 15.75 -5.50
N GLU A 77 5.83 16.42 -5.77
CA GLU A 77 5.71 17.34 -6.89
C GLU A 77 6.93 18.26 -6.73
N LEU A 78 7.99 17.99 -7.51
CA LEU A 78 9.15 18.85 -7.55
C LEU A 78 8.54 20.19 -7.88
N ALA A 79 8.74 21.16 -7.00
CA ALA A 79 8.38 22.54 -7.22
C ALA A 79 8.99 22.98 -8.57
N MET A 80 8.29 22.69 -9.66
CA MET A 80 8.49 23.19 -11.01
C MET A 80 7.73 24.51 -11.10
N ALA A 81 7.89 25.36 -10.07
CA ALA A 81 7.66 26.78 -10.18
C ALA A 81 9.00 27.38 -10.60
N SER A 82 9.22 27.40 -11.93
CA SER A 82 10.19 28.28 -12.57
C SER A 82 9.69 29.72 -12.55
#